data_AF-A0A108ER32-F1
#
_entry.id   AF-A0A108ER32-F1
#
_cell.length_a   1.000
_cell.length_b   1.000
_cell.length_c   1.000
_cell.angle_alpha   90.00
_cell.angle_beta   90.00
_cell.angle_gamma   90.00
#
_symmetry.space_group_name_H-M   'P 1'
#
loop_
_entity.id
_entity.type
_entity.pdbx_description
1 polymer ?
#
loop_
_entity_poly.entity_id
_entity_poly.type
_entity_poly.pdbx_seq_one_letter_code
_entity_poly.pdbx_strand_id
1 'polypeptide(L)'
;MATLDRNALTERTATGMRDVFAGRRRAPRAALLFAGPAIVASVAYMDPGNFATNIRAGAQFGYTLLWVVLLANVIAMLFQALSAKLGIATGRNLAELCRMHFPPPVVVGMWAASELAAMATELAEFLGGAIALALLFKLPTLAGMGVMAVVTYGILLADRNGFRPMEIAIGVLVGVIGLCYLAEVFIAPVAWAEVGLHAVMPEWPRGEALTISVGIVGATIMPHALYLHSGLTQRRVAGLDTEQRRMMVRFSNWEVVVALSVAGAVNMAMVVMASAAFHAGYRDVAEIATAYRTLTPLLGAAAATCFLVSLMSAGISSSVVGTMAGQMIMEGFVGFRIPVWLRRLVTMVPAFFVIGLGVDSTQALVISQVVLSFVLPVPMLALVYFTGRRDIMGTFANGRATRWAAIGSMAVICMLNVILLARQLLQ
;
A
#
# COMPACT_ATOMS: atom_id res chain seq x y z
N MET A 1 35.02 10.17 -14.93
CA MET A 1 34.01 9.58 -14.03
C MET A 1 32.64 9.96 -14.58
N ALA A 2 31.98 9.00 -15.23
CA ALA A 2 30.93 9.25 -16.21
C ALA A 2 29.64 9.81 -15.59
N THR A 3 29.23 10.98 -16.06
CA THR A 3 27.85 11.47 -16.02
C THR A 3 27.00 10.55 -16.88
N LEU A 4 26.58 9.42 -16.32
CA LEU A 4 25.53 8.58 -16.90
C LEU A 4 24.26 9.42 -16.98
N ASP A 5 23.88 9.75 -18.21
CA ASP A 5 22.69 10.48 -18.58
C ASP A 5 21.44 9.80 -17.99
N ARG A 6 20.92 10.36 -16.88
CA ARG A 6 19.90 9.72 -16.03
C ARG A 6 18.53 9.63 -16.71
N ASN A 7 18.28 10.41 -17.76
CA ASN A 7 17.09 10.30 -18.62
C ASN A 7 17.14 9.10 -19.58
N ALA A 8 18.33 8.56 -19.85
CA ALA A 8 18.51 7.48 -20.81
C ALA A 8 17.82 6.18 -20.36
N LEU A 9 17.65 5.91 -19.06
CA LEU A 9 16.98 4.69 -18.58
C LEU A 9 15.47 4.73 -18.84
N THR A 10 14.87 5.90 -18.64
CA THR A 10 13.45 6.16 -18.90
C THR A 10 13.17 6.08 -20.40
N GLU A 11 14.00 6.75 -21.22
CA GLU A 11 13.91 6.70 -22.68
C GLU A 11 14.20 5.30 -23.25
N ARG A 12 15.22 4.58 -22.76
CA ARG A 12 15.48 3.19 -23.16
C ARG A 12 14.32 2.26 -22.83
N THR A 13 13.62 2.52 -21.73
CA THR A 13 12.44 1.74 -21.38
C THR A 13 11.28 2.07 -22.30
N ALA A 14 11.01 3.34 -22.59
CA ALA A 14 9.99 3.76 -23.53
C ALA A 14 10.25 3.21 -24.95
N THR A 15 11.50 3.24 -25.41
CA THR A 15 11.93 2.66 -26.69
C THR A 15 11.83 1.14 -26.68
N GLY A 16 12.25 0.48 -25.60
CA GLY A 16 12.11 -0.97 -25.43
C GLY A 16 10.65 -1.43 -25.38
N MET A 17 9.75 -0.65 -24.78
CA MET A 17 8.31 -0.91 -24.84
C MET A 17 7.78 -0.80 -26.27
N ARG A 18 8.18 0.25 -27.02
CA ARG A 18 7.84 0.41 -28.45
C ARG A 18 8.35 -0.76 -29.31
N ASP A 19 9.55 -1.28 -29.04
CA ASP A 19 10.12 -2.43 -29.75
C ASP A 19 9.38 -3.75 -29.48
N VAL A 20 8.84 -3.92 -28.27
CA VAL A 20 7.98 -5.06 -27.91
C VAL A 20 6.62 -4.92 -28.59
N PHE A 21 6.03 -3.72 -28.60
CA PHE A 21 4.79 -3.45 -29.34
C PHE A 21 4.94 -3.61 -30.85
N ALA A 22 6.14 -3.34 -31.40
CA ALA A 22 6.48 -3.57 -32.80
C ALA A 22 6.81 -5.04 -33.13
N GLY A 23 6.67 -5.98 -32.18
CA GLY A 23 6.89 -7.41 -32.39
C GLY A 23 8.36 -7.82 -32.58
N ARG A 24 9.32 -6.90 -32.38
CA ARG A 24 10.76 -7.13 -32.64
C ARG A 24 11.47 -7.87 -31.50
N ARG A 25 10.84 -8.03 -30.33
CA ARG A 25 11.35 -8.81 -29.19
C ARG A 25 10.24 -9.65 -28.56
N ARG A 26 10.43 -10.97 -28.45
CA ARG A 26 9.53 -11.89 -27.71
C ARG A 26 10.14 -12.32 -26.37
N ALA A 27 9.28 -12.31 -25.34
CA ALA A 27 9.30 -13.04 -24.06
C ALA A 27 10.53 -12.80 -23.15
N PRO A 28 10.53 -13.33 -21.92
CA PRO A 28 10.25 -12.68 -20.62
C PRO A 28 10.97 -11.36 -20.26
N ARG A 29 12.07 -10.96 -20.92
CA ARG A 29 12.78 -9.69 -20.60
C ARG A 29 11.99 -8.43 -20.97
N ALA A 30 11.04 -8.58 -21.89
CA ALA A 30 10.04 -7.56 -22.19
C ALA A 30 9.10 -7.29 -21.00
N ALA A 31 8.74 -8.31 -20.21
CA ALA A 31 7.88 -8.12 -19.04
C ALA A 31 8.56 -7.26 -17.96
N LEU A 32 9.89 -7.38 -17.83
CA LEU A 32 10.73 -6.50 -16.98
C LEU A 32 10.78 -5.04 -17.47
N LEU A 33 10.45 -4.78 -18.75
CA LEU A 33 10.31 -3.41 -19.27
C LEU A 33 9.00 -2.75 -18.80
N PHE A 34 7.95 -3.55 -18.67
CA PHE A 34 6.62 -3.13 -18.21
C PHE A 34 6.43 -3.22 -16.69
N ALA A 35 7.17 -4.10 -16.00
CA ALA A 35 7.14 -4.26 -14.55
C ALA A 35 7.66 -3.01 -13.82
N GLY A 36 6.89 -2.51 -12.87
CA GLY A 36 7.20 -1.30 -12.10
C GLY A 36 5.97 -0.72 -11.39
N PRO A 37 4.89 -0.39 -12.12
CA PRO A 37 3.70 0.22 -11.52
C PRO A 37 3.05 -0.65 -10.44
N ALA A 38 2.95 -1.96 -10.66
CA ALA A 38 2.35 -2.85 -9.67
C ALA A 38 3.28 -3.09 -8.48
N ILE A 39 4.59 -3.07 -8.68
CA ILE A 39 5.58 -3.17 -7.58
C ILE A 39 5.50 -1.92 -6.69
N VAL A 40 5.42 -0.73 -7.31
CA VAL A 40 5.23 0.52 -6.58
C VAL A 40 3.89 0.53 -5.83
N ALA A 41 2.83 0.05 -6.47
CA ALA A 41 1.54 -0.08 -5.81
C ALA A 41 1.55 -1.13 -4.68
N SER A 42 2.27 -2.25 -4.83
CA SER A 42 2.33 -3.32 -3.81
C SER A 42 3.02 -2.89 -2.52
N VAL A 43 3.89 -1.87 -2.58
CA VAL A 43 4.59 -1.34 -1.39
C VAL A 43 3.61 -0.74 -0.39
N ALA A 44 2.57 -0.09 -0.89
CA ALA A 44 1.51 0.47 -0.07
C ALA A 44 0.84 -0.63 0.80
N TYR A 45 0.85 -1.88 0.34
CA TYR A 45 0.30 -3.03 1.06
C TYR A 45 1.29 -3.69 2.04
N MET A 46 2.49 -3.13 2.17
CA MET A 46 3.57 -3.61 3.05
C MET A 46 4.09 -2.47 3.94
N ASP A 47 3.23 -1.49 4.23
CA ASP A 47 3.55 -0.30 5.00
C ASP A 47 3.53 -0.58 6.53
N PRO A 48 4.10 0.32 7.35
CA PRO A 48 4.05 0.17 8.81
C PRO A 48 2.64 0.09 9.41
N GLY A 49 1.62 0.63 8.74
CA GLY A 49 0.22 0.47 9.15
C GLY A 49 -0.20 -1.01 9.14
N ASN A 50 0.15 -1.74 8.08
CA ASN A 50 -0.07 -3.18 7.97
C ASN A 50 0.75 -3.98 8.99
N PHE A 51 1.96 -3.54 9.36
CA PHE A 51 2.73 -4.21 10.42
C PHE A 51 1.97 -4.19 11.75
N ALA A 52 1.44 -3.04 12.15
CA ALA A 52 0.74 -2.92 13.43
C ALA A 52 -0.54 -3.77 13.49
N THR A 53 -1.32 -3.81 12.41
CA THR A 53 -2.55 -4.63 12.35
C THR A 53 -2.23 -6.12 12.29
N ASN A 54 -1.24 -6.54 11.50
CA ASN A 54 -0.84 -7.95 11.37
C ASN A 54 -0.20 -8.51 12.66
N ILE A 55 0.65 -7.72 13.34
CA ILE A 55 1.26 -8.14 14.61
C ILE A 55 0.18 -8.31 15.68
N ARG A 56 -0.75 -7.36 15.79
CA ARG A 56 -1.88 -7.47 16.74
C ARG A 56 -2.76 -8.67 16.43
N ALA A 57 -3.05 -8.92 15.15
CA ALA A 57 -3.82 -10.06 14.71
C ALA A 57 -3.18 -11.38 15.12
N GLY A 58 -1.88 -11.56 14.86
CA GLY A 58 -1.14 -12.76 15.24
C GLY A 58 -1.01 -12.92 16.75
N ALA A 59 -0.68 -11.85 17.48
CA ALA A 59 -0.49 -11.92 18.93
C ALA A 59 -1.78 -12.28 19.68
N GLN A 60 -2.90 -11.64 19.35
CA GLN A 60 -4.16 -11.82 20.07
C GLN A 60 -4.95 -13.05 19.60
N PHE A 61 -5.01 -13.28 18.29
CA PHE A 61 -5.91 -14.26 17.68
C PHE A 61 -5.19 -15.44 17.02
N GLY A 62 -3.86 -15.48 17.09
CA GLY A 62 -3.06 -16.56 16.52
C GLY A 62 -3.23 -16.65 15.01
N TYR A 63 -3.47 -17.86 14.50
CA TYR A 63 -3.63 -18.11 13.07
C TYR A 63 -5.04 -17.84 12.52
N THR A 64 -6.03 -17.62 13.38
CA THR A 64 -7.46 -17.56 12.99
C THR A 64 -7.81 -16.42 12.02
N LEU A 65 -7.00 -15.35 11.97
CA LEU A 65 -7.22 -14.20 11.10
C LEU A 65 -6.49 -14.29 9.74
N LEU A 66 -5.78 -15.38 9.46
CA LEU A 66 -5.05 -15.55 8.20
C LEU A 66 -5.99 -15.53 6.98
N TRP A 67 -7.18 -16.14 7.08
CA TRP A 67 -8.16 -16.11 6.00
C TRP A 67 -8.65 -14.68 5.69
N VAL A 68 -8.71 -13.79 6.70
CA VAL A 68 -9.11 -12.38 6.53
C VAL A 68 -8.03 -11.63 5.75
N VAL A 69 -6.75 -11.83 6.09
CA VAL A 69 -5.61 -11.24 5.36
C VAL A 69 -5.62 -11.70 3.90
N LEU A 70 -5.83 -13.00 3.66
CA LEU A 70 -5.90 -13.55 2.32
C LEU A 70 -7.08 -12.97 1.52
N LEU A 71 -8.27 -12.90 2.13
CA LEU A 71 -9.46 -12.32 1.50
C LEU A 71 -9.25 -10.83 1.19
N ALA A 72 -8.72 -10.06 2.15
CA ALA A 72 -8.40 -8.65 1.95
C ALA A 72 -7.42 -8.46 0.79
N ASN A 73 -6.41 -9.32 0.67
CA ASN A 73 -5.45 -9.28 -0.43
C ASN A 73 -6.09 -9.62 -1.79
N VAL A 74 -7.00 -10.60 -1.84
CA VAL A 74 -7.76 -10.93 -3.07
C VAL A 74 -8.65 -9.75 -3.49
N ILE A 75 -9.29 -9.08 -2.54
CA ILE A 75 -10.09 -7.88 -2.84
C ILE A 75 -9.17 -6.76 -3.33
N ALA A 76 -8.02 -6.54 -2.68
CA ALA A 76 -7.03 -5.58 -3.13
C ALA A 76 -6.58 -5.84 -4.57
N MET A 77 -6.29 -7.09 -4.94
CA MET A 77 -5.95 -7.47 -6.32
C MET A 77 -7.05 -7.08 -7.30
N LEU A 78 -8.32 -7.32 -6.95
CA LEU A 78 -9.45 -6.95 -7.78
C LEU A 78 -9.49 -5.43 -8.01
N PHE A 79 -9.43 -4.62 -6.94
CA PHE A 79 -9.51 -3.17 -7.05
C PHE A 79 -8.27 -2.55 -7.73
N GLN A 80 -7.07 -3.10 -7.49
CA GLN A 80 -5.86 -2.66 -8.16
C GLN A 80 -5.89 -2.99 -9.66
N ALA A 81 -6.36 -4.18 -10.04
CA ALA A 81 -6.56 -4.53 -11.44
C ALA A 81 -7.58 -3.60 -12.13
N LEU A 82 -8.67 -3.25 -11.44
CA LEU A 82 -9.65 -2.29 -11.94
C LEU A 82 -9.07 -0.89 -12.11
N SER A 83 -8.27 -0.42 -11.15
CA SER A 83 -7.60 0.88 -11.20
C SER A 83 -6.62 0.96 -12.36
N ALA A 84 -5.77 -0.06 -12.49
CA ALA A 84 -4.82 -0.18 -13.59
C ALA A 84 -5.54 -0.19 -14.94
N LYS A 85 -6.60 -0.99 -15.06
CA LYS A 85 -7.44 -1.08 -16.27
C LYS A 85 -8.09 0.24 -16.63
N LEU A 86 -8.57 1.00 -15.65
CA LEU A 86 -9.15 2.33 -15.87
C LEU A 86 -8.11 3.29 -16.47
N GLY A 87 -6.91 3.33 -15.89
CA GLY A 87 -5.80 4.15 -16.40
C GLY A 87 -5.39 3.75 -17.82
N ILE A 88 -5.37 2.44 -18.13
CA ILE A 88 -5.00 1.93 -19.46
C ILE A 88 -6.11 2.16 -20.49
N ALA A 89 -7.37 1.98 -20.12
CA ALA A 89 -8.49 2.11 -21.05
C ALA A 89 -8.75 3.58 -21.42
N THR A 90 -8.75 4.46 -20.41
CA THR A 90 -9.13 5.87 -20.57
C THR A 90 -7.95 6.80 -20.86
N GLY A 91 -6.72 6.39 -20.49
CA GLY A 91 -5.55 7.26 -20.53
C GLY A 91 -5.61 8.41 -19.51
N ARG A 92 -6.50 8.34 -18.53
CA ARG A 92 -6.71 9.33 -17.47
C ARG A 92 -6.69 8.66 -16.12
N ASN A 93 -6.30 9.40 -15.09
CA ASN A 93 -6.28 8.89 -13.72
C ASN A 93 -7.69 8.95 -13.10
N LEU A 94 -7.90 8.19 -12.03
CA LEU A 94 -9.21 8.12 -11.36
C LEU A 94 -9.68 9.50 -10.85
N ALA A 95 -8.78 10.33 -10.33
CA ALA A 95 -9.10 11.67 -9.82
C ALA A 95 -9.53 12.64 -10.93
N GLU A 96 -8.88 12.59 -12.10
CA GLU A 96 -9.24 13.35 -13.30
C GLU A 96 -10.64 12.97 -13.80
N LEU A 97 -10.96 11.67 -13.83
CA LEU A 97 -12.30 11.23 -14.21
C LEU A 97 -13.36 11.68 -13.22
N CYS A 98 -13.05 11.66 -11.91
CA CYS A 98 -13.94 12.22 -10.89
C CYS A 98 -14.20 13.71 -11.15
N ARG A 99 -13.14 14.49 -11.40
CA ARG A 99 -13.24 15.93 -11.72
C ARG A 99 -14.06 16.22 -12.96
N MET A 100 -13.98 15.36 -13.98
CA MET A 100 -14.70 15.56 -15.25
C MET A 100 -16.19 15.19 -15.20
N HIS A 101 -16.59 14.24 -14.34
CA HIS A 101 -17.94 13.67 -14.36
C HIS A 101 -18.80 14.04 -13.14
N PHE A 102 -18.19 14.49 -12.04
CA PHE A 102 -18.92 14.88 -10.84
C PHE A 102 -19.04 16.41 -10.71
N PRO A 103 -20.09 16.91 -10.03
CA PRO A 103 -20.27 18.34 -9.81
C PRO A 103 -19.19 18.89 -8.86
N PRO A 104 -18.81 20.18 -9.00
CA PRO A 104 -17.73 20.81 -8.23
C PRO A 104 -17.76 20.57 -6.70
N PRO A 105 -18.91 20.65 -5.99
CA PRO A 105 -18.90 20.43 -4.54
C PRO A 105 -18.53 19.00 -4.15
N VAL A 106 -18.93 18.01 -4.95
CA VAL A 106 -18.57 16.60 -4.71
C VAL A 106 -17.09 16.39 -4.96
N VAL A 107 -16.55 16.97 -6.04
CA VAL A 107 -15.13 16.91 -6.38
C VAL A 107 -14.26 17.50 -5.26
N VAL A 108 -14.65 18.66 -4.70
CA VAL A 108 -13.94 19.28 -3.57
C VAL A 108 -14.03 18.42 -2.31
N GLY A 109 -15.20 17.85 -2.01
CA GLY A 109 -15.36 16.92 -0.87
C GLY A 109 -14.51 15.65 -1.02
N MET A 110 -14.48 15.05 -2.20
CA MET A 110 -13.65 13.88 -2.51
C MET A 110 -12.15 14.21 -2.44
N TRP A 111 -11.76 15.39 -2.91
CA TRP A 111 -10.39 15.87 -2.81
C TRP A 111 -9.96 16.05 -1.36
N ALA A 112 -10.75 16.76 -0.55
CA ALA A 112 -10.46 16.98 0.87
C ALA A 112 -10.36 15.66 1.64
N ALA A 113 -11.29 14.72 1.39
CA ALA A 113 -11.25 13.38 1.98
C ALA A 113 -9.99 12.60 1.56
N SER A 114 -9.63 12.65 0.27
CA SER A 114 -8.45 11.94 -0.26
C SER A 114 -7.14 12.52 0.27
N GLU A 115 -7.06 13.84 0.41
CA GLU A 115 -5.89 14.53 0.99
C GLU A 115 -5.76 14.22 2.49
N LEU A 116 -6.89 14.17 3.22
CA LEU A 116 -6.90 13.76 4.63
C LEU A 116 -6.44 12.30 4.79
N ALA A 117 -6.90 11.40 3.92
CA ALA A 117 -6.43 10.02 3.88
C ALA A 117 -4.92 9.92 3.56
N ALA A 118 -4.43 10.71 2.62
CA ALA A 118 -3.01 10.75 2.30
C ALA A 118 -2.17 11.25 3.50
N MET A 119 -2.64 12.29 4.21
CA MET A 119 -1.99 12.78 5.43
C MET A 119 -2.00 11.73 6.55
N ALA A 120 -3.12 11.02 6.74
CA ALA A 120 -3.21 9.93 7.71
C ALA A 120 -2.22 8.81 7.38
N THR A 121 -2.23 8.30 6.14
CA THR A 121 -1.23 7.32 5.69
C THR A 121 0.19 7.79 5.94
N GLU A 122 0.51 9.03 5.56
CA GLU A 122 1.87 9.53 5.70
C GLU A 122 2.30 9.66 7.16
N LEU A 123 1.38 10.00 8.08
CA LEU A 123 1.63 9.95 9.52
C LEU A 123 2.01 8.54 9.95
N ALA A 124 1.24 7.52 9.53
CA ALA A 124 1.49 6.13 9.91
C ALA A 124 2.83 5.61 9.39
N GLU A 125 3.14 5.87 8.13
CA GLU A 125 4.37 5.43 7.47
C GLU A 125 5.61 6.13 8.03
N PHE A 126 5.50 7.45 8.25
CA PHE A 126 6.57 8.26 8.79
C PHE A 126 6.88 7.85 10.24
N LEU A 127 5.84 7.66 11.05
CA LEU A 127 5.99 7.25 12.44
C LEU A 127 6.56 5.84 12.55
N GLY A 128 6.10 4.89 11.74
CA GLY A 128 6.64 3.54 11.70
C GLY A 128 8.13 3.50 11.35
N GLY A 129 8.54 4.25 10.32
CA GLY A 129 9.96 4.37 9.97
C GLY A 129 10.80 5.06 11.06
N ALA A 130 10.25 6.11 11.68
CA ALA A 130 10.91 6.82 12.78
C ALA A 130 11.08 5.93 14.02
N ILE A 131 10.07 5.11 14.36
CA ILE A 131 10.15 4.12 15.45
C ILE A 131 11.22 3.07 15.14
N ALA A 132 11.25 2.53 13.92
CA ALA A 132 12.26 1.56 13.51
C ALA A 132 13.67 2.10 13.72
N LEU A 133 13.90 3.34 13.28
CA LEU A 133 15.18 4.01 13.38
C LEU A 133 15.56 4.35 14.83
N ALA A 134 14.59 4.84 15.61
CA ALA A 134 14.77 5.13 17.02
C ALA A 134 15.18 3.89 17.81
N LEU A 135 14.55 2.74 17.54
CA LEU A 135 14.90 1.46 18.17
C LEU A 135 16.26 0.93 17.71
N LEU A 136 16.59 1.06 16.42
CA LEU A 136 17.84 0.55 15.86
C LEU A 136 19.07 1.30 16.40
N PHE A 137 19.00 2.63 16.48
CA PHE A 137 20.09 3.48 16.94
C PHE A 137 19.99 3.86 18.43
N LYS A 138 18.98 3.34 19.15
CA LYS A 138 18.69 3.68 20.56
C LYS A 138 18.56 5.19 20.77
N LEU A 139 17.90 5.86 19.83
CA LEU A 139 17.66 7.31 19.84
C LEU A 139 16.26 7.63 20.37
N PRO A 140 16.03 8.84 20.91
CA PRO A 140 14.68 9.33 21.19
C PRO A 140 13.82 9.34 19.92
N THR A 141 12.53 9.07 20.04
CA THR A 141 11.57 9.04 18.91
C THR A 141 11.60 10.33 18.09
N LEU A 142 11.72 11.50 18.74
CA LEU A 142 11.82 12.79 18.09
C LEU A 142 13.09 12.91 17.20
N ALA A 143 14.22 12.36 17.66
CA ALA A 143 15.44 12.32 16.87
C ALA A 143 15.32 11.33 15.69
N GLY A 144 14.65 10.19 15.92
CA GLY A 144 14.29 9.24 14.87
C GLY A 144 13.44 9.88 13.77
N MET A 145 12.45 10.70 14.15
CA MET A 145 11.63 11.48 13.19
C MET A 145 12.48 12.48 12.41
N GLY A 146 13.40 13.19 13.06
CA GLY A 146 14.31 14.12 12.39
C GLY A 146 15.16 13.44 11.32
N VAL A 147 15.78 12.30 11.65
CA VAL A 147 16.59 11.55 10.68
C VAL A 147 15.71 10.95 9.57
N MET A 148 14.53 10.42 9.91
CA MET A 148 13.58 9.91 8.91
C MET A 148 13.15 11.03 7.93
N ALA A 149 12.96 12.26 8.42
CA ALA A 149 12.67 13.40 7.58
C ALA A 149 13.83 13.71 6.63
N VAL A 150 15.08 13.69 7.12
CA VAL A 150 16.27 13.89 6.27
C VAL A 150 16.42 12.79 5.22
N VAL A 151 16.26 11.53 5.60
CA VAL A 151 16.39 10.37 4.69
C VAL A 151 15.34 10.45 3.59
N THR A 152 14.08 10.65 3.96
CA THR A 152 12.99 10.73 2.97
C THR A 152 13.10 11.98 2.09
N TYR A 153 13.52 13.11 2.65
CA TYR A 153 13.83 14.32 1.88
C TYR A 153 14.98 14.07 0.89
N GLY A 154 16.03 13.35 1.31
CA GLY A 154 17.16 12.99 0.44
C GLY A 154 16.74 12.13 -0.76
N ILE A 155 15.85 11.16 -0.55
CA ILE A 155 15.29 10.33 -1.62
C ILE A 155 14.43 11.17 -2.57
N LEU A 156 13.61 12.08 -2.03
CA LEU A 156 12.81 13.01 -2.81
C LEU A 156 13.66 14.00 -3.63
N LEU A 157 14.82 14.44 -3.11
CA LEU A 157 15.74 15.28 -3.90
C LEU A 157 16.35 14.51 -5.07
N ALA A 158 16.53 13.20 -4.90
CA ALA A 158 16.98 12.29 -5.96
C ALA A 158 15.90 12.03 -7.04
N ASP A 159 14.62 12.32 -6.76
CA ASP A 159 13.45 12.17 -7.65
C ASP A 159 13.48 13.11 -8.89
N ARG A 160 14.50 13.96 -9.04
CA ARG A 160 14.71 14.75 -10.27
C ARG A 160 14.98 13.91 -11.54
N ASN A 161 15.01 12.57 -11.46
CA ASN A 161 15.59 11.68 -12.48
C ASN A 161 14.61 10.69 -13.17
N GLY A 162 13.30 10.94 -13.14
CA GLY A 162 12.31 10.13 -13.85
C GLY A 162 11.84 8.88 -13.09
N PHE A 163 10.85 8.16 -13.63
CA PHE A 163 10.08 7.14 -12.88
C PHE A 163 10.82 5.80 -12.68
N ARG A 164 11.75 5.44 -13.57
CA ARG A 164 12.45 4.13 -13.59
C ARG A 164 13.40 3.90 -12.42
N PRO A 165 14.28 4.86 -12.06
CA PRO A 165 15.17 4.71 -10.91
C PRO A 165 14.40 4.53 -9.60
N MET A 166 13.27 5.23 -9.47
CA MET A 166 12.40 5.16 -8.30
C MET A 166 11.72 3.78 -8.17
N GLU A 167 11.15 3.25 -9.26
CA GLU A 167 10.58 1.89 -9.29
C GLU A 167 11.60 0.82 -8.87
N ILE A 168 12.87 0.96 -9.30
CA ILE A 168 13.95 0.03 -8.92
C ILE A 168 14.31 0.19 -7.44
N ALA A 169 14.47 1.42 -6.94
CA ALA A 169 14.77 1.67 -5.53
C ALA A 169 13.70 1.08 -4.61
N ILE A 170 12.44 1.30 -4.96
CA ILE A 170 11.28 0.74 -4.26
C ILE A 170 11.27 -0.79 -4.35
N GLY A 171 11.50 -1.36 -5.53
CA GLY A 171 11.57 -2.81 -5.72
C GLY A 171 12.66 -3.48 -4.89
N VAL A 172 13.81 -2.82 -4.72
CA VAL A 172 14.89 -3.29 -3.82
C VAL A 172 14.42 -3.27 -2.37
N LEU A 173 13.78 -2.20 -1.92
CA LEU A 173 13.25 -2.10 -0.54
C LEU A 173 12.19 -3.19 -0.27
N VAL A 174 11.28 -3.44 -1.22
CA VAL A 174 10.31 -4.56 -1.12
C VAL A 174 11.01 -5.90 -1.04
N GLY A 175 12.05 -6.11 -1.87
CA GLY A 175 12.87 -7.32 -1.83
C GLY A 175 13.52 -7.51 -0.46
N VAL A 176 14.04 -6.45 0.15
CA VAL A 176 14.58 -6.50 1.53
C VAL A 176 13.51 -6.90 2.54
N ILE A 177 12.32 -6.28 2.49
CA ILE A 177 11.20 -6.61 3.40
C ILE A 177 10.83 -8.10 3.25
N GLY A 178 10.68 -8.58 2.01
CA GLY A 178 10.34 -9.97 1.72
C GLY A 178 11.42 -10.95 2.21
N LEU A 179 12.70 -10.63 2.02
CA LEU A 179 13.81 -11.45 2.50
C LEU A 179 13.89 -11.50 4.04
N CYS A 180 13.65 -10.37 4.71
CA CYS A 180 13.61 -10.31 6.18
C CYS A 180 12.51 -11.22 6.73
N TYR A 181 11.28 -11.13 6.22
CA TYR A 181 10.18 -11.98 6.69
C TYR A 181 10.35 -13.44 6.29
N LEU A 182 10.95 -13.72 5.13
CA LEU A 182 11.30 -15.07 4.75
C LEU A 182 12.28 -15.67 5.77
N ALA A 183 13.32 -14.92 6.15
CA ALA A 183 14.27 -15.35 7.17
C ALA A 183 13.60 -15.54 8.54
N GLU A 184 12.71 -14.63 8.95
CA GLU A 184 11.96 -14.74 10.22
C GLU A 184 11.09 -16.00 10.28
N VAL A 185 10.41 -16.36 9.18
CA VAL A 185 9.60 -17.59 9.10
C VAL A 185 10.46 -18.85 9.21
N PHE A 186 11.70 -18.83 8.73
CA PHE A 186 12.62 -19.96 8.92
C PHE A 186 13.20 -20.04 10.34
N ILE A 187 13.29 -18.91 11.05
CA ILE A 187 13.79 -18.84 12.43
C ILE A 187 12.67 -19.21 13.43
N ALA A 188 11.43 -18.83 13.15
CA ALA A 188 10.29 -19.11 14.02
C ALA A 188 9.85 -20.59 13.94
N PRO A 189 9.51 -21.24 15.08
CA PRO A 189 8.92 -22.56 15.07
C PRO A 189 7.47 -22.50 14.58
N VAL A 190 7.27 -22.61 13.27
CA VAL A 190 5.94 -22.50 12.63
C VAL A 190 5.25 -23.85 12.53
N ALA A 191 4.02 -23.93 13.06
CA ALA A 191 3.13 -25.07 12.86
C ALA A 191 2.43 -25.01 11.49
N TRP A 192 3.13 -25.42 10.43
CA TRP A 192 2.65 -25.32 9.04
C TRP A 192 1.28 -25.95 8.78
N ALA A 193 0.92 -27.00 9.53
CA ALA A 193 -0.38 -27.66 9.42
C ALA A 193 -1.54 -26.74 9.87
N GLU A 194 -1.37 -26.01 10.97
CA GLU A 194 -2.37 -25.08 11.49
C GLU A 194 -2.47 -23.81 10.62
N VAL A 195 -1.33 -23.35 10.09
CA VAL A 195 -1.29 -22.23 9.14
C VAL A 195 -2.10 -22.54 7.89
N GLY A 196 -1.94 -23.72 7.31
CA GLY A 196 -2.69 -24.13 6.12
C GLY A 196 -4.20 -24.27 6.38
N LEU A 197 -4.58 -24.80 7.53
CA LEU A 197 -5.98 -24.94 7.94
C LEU A 197 -6.64 -23.57 8.16
N HIS A 198 -6.03 -22.69 8.95
CA HIS A 198 -6.62 -21.40 9.33
C HIS A 198 -6.47 -20.32 8.25
N ALA A 199 -5.64 -20.53 7.23
CA ALA A 199 -5.62 -19.71 6.02
C ALA A 199 -6.83 -19.95 5.11
N VAL A 200 -7.40 -21.16 5.14
CA VAL A 200 -8.45 -21.60 4.19
C VAL A 200 -9.81 -21.76 4.88
N MET A 201 -9.86 -22.05 6.18
CA MET A 201 -11.11 -22.25 6.91
C MET A 201 -11.62 -20.91 7.49
N PRO A 202 -12.73 -20.35 6.98
CA PRO A 202 -13.28 -19.11 7.51
C PRO A 202 -13.98 -19.38 8.84
N GLU A 203 -13.39 -18.91 9.93
CA GLU A 203 -14.06 -18.83 11.23
C GLU A 203 -14.64 -17.44 11.43
N TRP A 204 -15.91 -17.36 11.84
CA TRP A 204 -16.60 -16.09 12.05
C TRP A 204 -16.04 -15.37 13.29
N PRO A 205 -15.33 -14.23 13.13
CA PRO A 205 -14.70 -13.54 14.24
C PRO A 205 -15.78 -12.91 15.13
N ARG A 206 -15.77 -13.21 16.44
CA ARG A 206 -16.68 -12.59 17.43
C ARG A 206 -15.91 -11.60 18.31
N GLY A 207 -16.58 -10.54 18.77
CA GLY A 207 -15.95 -9.56 19.68
C GLY A 207 -14.81 -8.78 19.01
N GLU A 208 -13.69 -8.58 19.71
CA GLU A 208 -12.50 -7.85 19.23
C GLU A 208 -11.91 -8.40 17.93
N ALA A 209 -12.06 -9.70 17.67
CA ALA A 209 -11.59 -10.32 16.44
C ALA A 209 -12.22 -9.68 15.19
N LEU A 210 -13.48 -9.24 15.28
CA LEU A 210 -14.15 -8.51 14.19
C LEU A 210 -13.54 -7.11 13.99
N THR A 211 -13.21 -6.40 15.06
CA THR A 211 -12.56 -5.08 15.01
C THR A 211 -11.19 -5.19 14.33
N ILE A 212 -10.38 -6.19 14.70
CA ILE A 212 -9.09 -6.43 14.05
C ILE A 212 -9.27 -6.89 12.60
N SER A 213 -10.27 -7.73 12.31
CA SER A 213 -10.57 -8.16 10.94
C SER A 213 -10.91 -6.97 10.04
N VAL A 214 -11.72 -6.03 10.54
CA VAL A 214 -12.00 -4.79 9.80
C VAL A 214 -10.74 -3.94 9.67
N GLY A 215 -9.93 -3.84 10.73
CA GLY A 215 -8.65 -3.14 10.71
C GLY A 215 -7.68 -3.70 9.66
N ILE A 216 -7.60 -5.03 9.51
CA ILE A 216 -6.83 -5.70 8.46
C ILE A 216 -7.36 -5.30 7.08
N VAL A 217 -8.68 -5.37 6.86
CA VAL A 217 -9.29 -5.03 5.57
C VAL A 217 -9.07 -3.55 5.22
N GLY A 218 -9.24 -2.64 6.17
CA GLY A 218 -9.03 -1.20 6.01
C GLY A 218 -7.56 -0.84 5.76
N ALA A 219 -6.63 -1.43 6.51
CA ALA A 219 -5.19 -1.25 6.32
C ALA A 219 -4.70 -1.86 5.00
N THR A 220 -5.34 -2.93 4.52
CA THR A 220 -4.99 -3.54 3.24
C THR A 220 -5.40 -2.61 2.10
N ILE A 221 -6.64 -2.11 2.04
CA ILE A 221 -7.12 -1.40 0.85
C ILE A 221 -6.90 0.11 0.98
N MET A 222 -5.75 0.56 0.50
CA MET A 222 -5.38 1.96 0.57
C MET A 222 -6.02 2.83 -0.55
N PRO A 223 -6.75 3.91 -0.20
CA PRO A 223 -7.36 4.85 -1.16
C PRO A 223 -6.37 5.44 -2.16
N HIS A 224 -5.25 5.95 -1.66
CA HIS A 224 -4.25 6.66 -2.44
C HIS A 224 -3.51 5.72 -3.40
N ALA A 225 -3.36 4.44 -3.04
CA ALA A 225 -2.78 3.42 -3.92
C ALA A 225 -3.67 3.17 -5.15
N LEU A 226 -5.00 3.25 -5.01
CA LEU A 226 -5.92 3.15 -6.15
C LEU A 226 -5.76 4.34 -7.09
N TYR A 227 -5.62 5.57 -6.58
CA TYR A 227 -5.34 6.73 -7.43
C TYR A 227 -3.99 6.60 -8.12
N LEU A 228 -2.94 6.27 -7.36
CA LEU A 228 -1.57 6.14 -7.84
C LEU A 228 -1.45 5.13 -8.98
N HIS A 229 -2.02 3.94 -8.83
CA HIS A 229 -1.90 2.88 -9.84
C HIS A 229 -2.49 3.35 -11.18
N SER A 230 -3.68 3.97 -11.16
CA SER A 230 -4.33 4.48 -12.38
C SER A 230 -3.48 5.54 -13.10
N GLY A 231 -2.79 6.41 -12.37
CA GLY A 231 -1.94 7.43 -13.00
C GLY A 231 -0.50 7.01 -13.28
N LEU A 232 -0.01 5.91 -12.70
CA LEU A 232 1.23 5.27 -13.17
C LEU A 232 0.99 4.55 -14.50
N THR A 233 -0.17 3.92 -14.68
CA THR A 233 -0.51 3.23 -15.92
C THR A 233 -0.89 4.19 -17.05
N GLN A 234 -1.57 5.31 -16.76
CA GLN A 234 -1.93 6.30 -17.81
C GLN A 234 -0.69 6.81 -18.58
N ARG A 235 0.43 7.04 -17.88
CA ARG A 235 1.66 7.61 -18.45
C ARG A 235 2.33 6.66 -19.45
N ARG A 236 1.99 5.37 -19.42
CA ARG A 236 2.55 4.31 -20.27
C ARG A 236 1.71 4.04 -21.53
N VAL A 237 0.56 4.70 -21.68
CA VAL A 237 -0.43 4.37 -22.72
C VAL A 237 -0.58 5.48 -23.78
N ALA A 238 0.17 6.58 -23.65
CA ALA A 238 0.22 7.65 -24.64
C ALA A 238 0.63 7.10 -26.03
N GLY A 239 -0.32 7.09 -26.97
CA GLY A 239 -0.09 6.66 -28.35
C GLY A 239 -0.30 5.17 -28.65
N LEU A 240 -0.90 4.39 -27.75
CA LEU A 240 -1.20 2.97 -28.00
C LEU A 240 -2.57 2.75 -28.67
N ASP A 241 -2.58 1.85 -29.66
CA ASP A 241 -3.78 1.35 -30.34
C ASP A 241 -4.64 0.45 -29.44
N THR A 242 -5.91 0.23 -29.83
CA THR A 242 -6.88 -0.57 -29.07
C THR A 242 -6.39 -2.00 -28.80
N GLU A 243 -5.71 -2.65 -29.75
CA GLU A 243 -5.15 -3.99 -29.53
C GLU A 243 -3.97 -3.97 -28.54
N GLN A 244 -3.10 -2.97 -28.64
CA GLN A 244 -1.96 -2.78 -27.74
C GLN A 244 -2.43 -2.49 -26.31
N ARG A 245 -3.50 -1.71 -26.14
CA ARG A 245 -4.16 -1.49 -24.84
C ARG A 245 -4.70 -2.80 -24.26
N ARG A 246 -5.29 -3.68 -25.07
CA ARG A 246 -5.77 -4.99 -24.60
C ARG A 246 -4.63 -5.88 -24.13
N MET A 247 -3.52 -5.86 -24.84
CA MET A 247 -2.30 -6.58 -24.42
C MET A 247 -1.76 -6.00 -23.10
N MET A 248 -1.71 -4.67 -22.98
CA MET A 248 -1.27 -3.98 -21.76
C MET A 248 -2.14 -4.33 -20.55
N VAL A 249 -3.47 -4.37 -20.70
CA VAL A 249 -4.37 -4.79 -19.60
C VAL A 249 -4.06 -6.21 -19.13
N ARG A 250 -3.79 -7.15 -20.04
CA ARG A 250 -3.44 -8.53 -19.67
C ARG A 250 -2.12 -8.60 -18.91
N PHE A 251 -1.10 -7.87 -19.38
CA PHE A 251 0.18 -7.79 -18.67
C PHE A 251 0.04 -7.14 -17.31
N SER A 252 -0.67 -6.01 -17.23
CA SER A 252 -0.91 -5.30 -15.98
C SER A 252 -1.66 -6.16 -14.97
N ASN A 253 -2.68 -6.92 -15.38
CA ASN A 253 -3.37 -7.85 -14.49
C ASN A 253 -2.42 -8.92 -13.93
N TRP A 254 -1.54 -9.48 -14.77
CA TRP A 254 -0.58 -10.47 -14.31
C TRP A 254 0.45 -9.86 -13.35
N GLU A 255 0.91 -8.64 -13.62
CA GLU A 255 1.80 -7.88 -12.76
C GLU A 255 1.17 -7.59 -11.39
N VAL A 256 -0.10 -7.14 -11.38
CA VAL A 256 -0.88 -6.88 -10.16
C VAL A 256 -1.00 -8.16 -9.33
N VAL A 257 -1.36 -9.29 -9.96
CA VAL A 257 -1.49 -10.58 -9.26
C VAL A 257 -0.16 -10.99 -8.65
N VAL A 258 0.95 -10.93 -9.40
CA VAL A 258 2.26 -11.32 -8.87
C VAL A 258 2.72 -10.40 -7.74
N ALA A 259 2.66 -9.08 -7.94
CA ALA A 259 3.14 -8.11 -6.95
C ALA A 259 2.34 -8.17 -5.65
N LEU A 260 1.00 -8.23 -5.73
CA LEU A 260 0.16 -8.35 -4.53
C LEU A 260 0.17 -9.75 -3.93
N SER A 261 0.51 -10.80 -4.69
CA SER A 261 0.72 -12.12 -4.10
C SER A 261 1.97 -12.13 -3.21
N VAL A 262 3.04 -11.44 -3.63
CA VAL A 262 4.22 -11.24 -2.80
C VAL A 262 3.88 -10.41 -1.56
N ALA A 263 3.17 -9.29 -1.71
CA ALA A 263 2.75 -8.47 -0.57
C ALA A 263 1.87 -9.26 0.42
N GLY A 264 0.90 -10.02 -0.09
CA GLY A 264 0.06 -10.88 0.74
C GLY A 264 0.82 -12.01 1.43
N ALA A 265 1.79 -12.63 0.76
CA ALA A 265 2.65 -13.64 1.37
C ALA A 265 3.45 -13.04 2.53
N VAL A 266 3.96 -11.82 2.37
CA VAL A 266 4.64 -11.11 3.46
C VAL A 266 3.68 -10.78 4.60
N ASN A 267 2.48 -10.26 4.31
CA ASN A 267 1.47 -9.97 5.35
C ASN A 267 1.08 -11.24 6.13
N MET A 268 0.89 -12.37 5.45
CA MET A 268 0.66 -13.65 6.12
C MET A 268 1.87 -14.08 6.96
N ALA A 269 3.09 -13.91 6.45
CA ALA A 269 4.31 -14.19 7.21
C ALA A 269 4.40 -13.33 8.49
N MET A 270 3.98 -12.06 8.46
CA MET A 270 3.92 -11.21 9.65
C MET A 270 2.98 -11.77 10.71
N VAL A 271 1.76 -12.19 10.31
CA VAL A 271 0.78 -12.78 11.23
C VAL A 271 1.29 -14.10 11.80
N VAL A 272 1.87 -14.95 10.95
CA VAL A 272 2.45 -16.24 11.38
C VAL A 272 3.58 -16.04 12.38
N MET A 273 4.50 -15.11 12.10
CA MET A 273 5.60 -14.77 13.00
C MET A 273 5.06 -14.23 14.33
N ALA A 274 4.12 -13.28 14.30
CA ALA A 274 3.55 -12.70 15.50
C ALA A 274 2.75 -13.71 16.33
N SER A 275 2.04 -14.64 15.68
CA SER A 275 1.37 -15.77 16.33
C SER A 275 2.37 -16.69 17.02
N ALA A 276 3.39 -17.15 16.30
CA ALA A 276 4.41 -18.05 16.83
C ALA A 276 5.23 -17.42 17.98
N ALA A 277 5.51 -16.12 17.89
CA ALA A 277 6.29 -15.39 18.90
C ALA A 277 5.45 -14.98 20.12
N PHE A 278 4.24 -14.45 19.93
CA PHE A 278 3.53 -13.71 20.99
C PHE A 278 2.28 -14.41 21.52
N HIS A 279 1.67 -15.34 20.77
CA HIS A 279 0.35 -15.88 21.14
C HIS A 279 0.32 -16.67 22.45
N ALA A 280 1.42 -17.36 22.76
CA ALA A 280 1.53 -18.25 23.92
C ALA A 280 1.83 -17.52 25.25
N GLY A 281 2.22 -16.23 25.24
CA GLY A 281 2.65 -15.54 26.47
C GLY A 281 2.61 -14.02 26.49
N TYR A 282 2.42 -13.35 25.35
CA TYR A 282 2.46 -11.88 25.24
C TYR A 282 1.31 -11.35 24.37
N ARG A 283 0.07 -11.66 24.75
CA ARG A 283 -1.14 -11.32 23.98
C ARG A 283 -1.43 -9.81 23.92
N ASP A 284 -0.88 -9.02 24.84
CA ASP A 284 -1.05 -7.56 24.90
C ASP A 284 -0.02 -6.77 24.06
N VAL A 285 0.73 -7.43 23.17
CA VAL A 285 1.66 -6.76 22.26
C VAL A 285 0.88 -6.02 21.18
N ALA A 286 0.47 -4.79 21.52
CA ALA A 286 -0.20 -3.87 20.60
C ALA A 286 0.75 -2.88 19.92
N GLU A 287 1.98 -2.75 20.44
CA GLU A 287 2.96 -1.75 20.02
C GLU A 287 4.17 -2.37 19.31
N ILE A 288 4.62 -1.72 18.25
CA ILE A 288 5.81 -2.09 17.48
C ILE A 288 7.07 -2.12 18.37
N ALA A 289 7.21 -1.13 19.28
CA ALA A 289 8.36 -1.06 20.18
C ALA A 289 8.40 -2.22 21.19
N THR A 290 7.22 -2.64 21.64
CA THR A 290 7.07 -3.77 22.55
C THR A 290 7.29 -5.09 21.79
N ALA A 291 6.80 -5.21 20.56
CA ALA A 291 7.10 -6.35 19.69
C ALA A 291 8.60 -6.54 19.52
N TYR A 292 9.37 -5.51 19.16
CA TYR A 292 10.83 -5.59 19.03
C TYR A 292 11.53 -6.06 20.32
N ARG A 293 11.16 -5.48 21.47
CA ARG A 293 11.76 -5.83 22.76
C ARG A 293 11.46 -7.26 23.17
N THR A 294 10.29 -7.79 22.81
CA THR A 294 9.88 -9.16 23.11
C THR A 294 10.42 -10.16 22.08
N LEU A 295 10.66 -9.74 20.83
CA LEU A 295 11.20 -10.59 19.76
C LEU A 295 12.69 -10.93 20.00
N THR A 296 13.45 -9.99 20.58
CA THR A 296 14.87 -10.17 20.90
C THR A 296 15.14 -11.37 21.84
N PRO A 297 14.45 -11.54 22.98
CA PRO A 297 14.66 -12.69 23.86
C PRO A 297 14.04 -14.00 23.34
N LEU A 298 13.01 -13.93 22.50
CA LEU A 298 12.28 -15.13 22.03
C LEU A 298 12.90 -15.77 20.78
N LEU A 299 13.27 -14.95 19.79
CA LEU A 299 13.76 -15.41 18.48
C LEU A 299 15.21 -14.98 18.20
N GLY A 300 15.81 -14.22 19.12
CA GLY A 300 17.19 -13.75 19.05
C GLY A 300 17.35 -12.37 18.39
N ALA A 301 18.55 -11.79 18.58
CA ALA A 301 18.89 -10.46 18.08
C ALA A 301 18.86 -10.36 16.54
N ALA A 302 19.08 -11.47 15.83
CA ALA A 302 19.01 -11.52 14.37
C ALA A 302 17.60 -11.25 13.86
N ALA A 303 16.59 -11.94 14.43
CA ALA A 303 15.19 -11.75 14.04
C ALA A 303 14.70 -10.34 14.39
N ALA A 304 15.08 -9.80 15.56
CA ALA A 304 14.74 -8.44 15.96
C ALA A 304 15.36 -7.39 15.02
N THR A 305 16.57 -7.63 14.50
CA THR A 305 17.23 -6.74 13.54
C THR A 305 16.56 -6.82 12.16
N CYS A 306 16.22 -8.03 11.68
CA CYS A 306 15.44 -8.21 10.46
C CYS A 306 14.11 -7.45 10.51
N PHE A 307 13.42 -7.51 11.66
CA PHE A 307 12.17 -6.81 11.89
C PHE A 307 12.32 -5.28 11.81
N LEU A 308 13.36 -4.70 12.43
CA LEU A 308 13.60 -3.26 12.35
C LEU A 308 14.02 -2.80 10.95
N VAL A 309 14.85 -3.59 10.27
CA VAL A 309 15.29 -3.28 8.90
C VAL A 309 14.12 -3.34 7.93
N SER A 310 13.23 -4.33 8.08
CA SER A 310 12.02 -4.44 7.25
C SER A 310 11.06 -3.29 7.52
N LEU A 311 10.79 -2.94 8.78
CA LEU A 311 9.93 -1.82 9.16
C LEU A 311 10.48 -0.47 8.68
N MET A 312 11.80 -0.25 8.81
CA MET A 312 12.46 0.95 8.29
C MET A 312 12.35 1.02 6.76
N SER A 313 12.60 -0.09 6.07
CA SER A 313 12.49 -0.16 4.60
C SER A 313 11.05 0.08 4.14
N ALA A 314 10.07 -0.46 4.84
CA ALA A 314 8.64 -0.24 4.61
C ALA A 314 8.26 1.24 4.78
N GLY A 315 8.64 1.85 5.90
CA GLY A 315 8.38 3.26 6.19
C GLY A 315 9.03 4.20 5.17
N ILE A 316 10.26 3.94 4.76
CA ILE A 316 10.94 4.71 3.71
C ILE A 316 10.22 4.54 2.38
N SER A 317 10.04 3.30 1.92
CA SER A 317 9.47 3.03 0.60
C SER A 317 8.05 3.59 0.46
N SER A 318 7.18 3.28 1.43
CA SER A 318 5.77 3.71 1.40
C SER A 318 5.64 5.22 1.47
N SER A 319 6.49 5.90 2.25
CA SER A 319 6.42 7.35 2.37
C SER A 319 6.76 8.11 1.08
N VAL A 320 7.64 7.56 0.23
CA VAL A 320 7.88 8.13 -1.11
C VAL A 320 6.70 7.86 -2.04
N VAL A 321 6.07 6.68 -1.92
CA VAL A 321 4.84 6.33 -2.67
C VAL A 321 3.65 7.22 -2.27
N GLY A 322 3.47 7.48 -0.96
CA GLY A 322 2.42 8.36 -0.44
C GLY A 322 2.54 9.80 -0.94
N THR A 323 3.76 10.34 -1.02
CA THR A 323 3.99 11.66 -1.60
C THR A 323 3.67 11.73 -3.09
N MET A 324 4.01 10.69 -3.86
CA MET A 324 3.58 10.60 -5.27
C MET A 324 2.06 10.53 -5.42
N ALA A 325 1.42 9.70 -4.60
CA ALA A 325 -0.02 9.51 -4.64
C ALA A 325 -0.76 10.81 -4.29
N GLY A 326 -0.31 11.53 -3.26
CA GLY A 326 -0.84 12.85 -2.90
C GLY A 326 -0.68 13.88 -4.02
N GLN A 327 0.49 13.94 -4.68
CA GLN A 327 0.67 14.80 -5.85
C GLN A 327 -0.30 14.45 -6.98
N MET A 328 -0.50 13.16 -7.25
CA MET A 328 -1.42 12.71 -8.29
C MET A 328 -2.88 13.01 -7.97
N ILE A 329 -3.29 12.84 -6.70
CA ILE A 329 -4.63 13.20 -6.21
C ILE A 329 -4.85 14.70 -6.43
N MET A 330 -3.91 15.55 -6.01
CA MET A 330 -4.07 17.01 -6.12
C MET A 330 -4.02 17.49 -7.57
N GLU A 331 -3.09 16.99 -8.38
CA GLU A 331 -3.04 17.29 -9.83
C GLU A 331 -4.34 16.84 -10.52
N GLY A 332 -4.88 15.66 -10.16
CA GLY A 332 -6.09 15.13 -10.78
C GLY A 332 -7.38 15.85 -10.38
N PHE A 333 -7.53 16.21 -9.10
CA PHE A 333 -8.74 16.85 -8.58
C PHE A 333 -8.76 18.38 -8.75
N VAL A 334 -7.62 19.06 -8.57
CA VAL A 334 -7.56 20.54 -8.55
C VAL A 334 -6.81 21.10 -9.76
N GLY A 335 -5.94 20.32 -10.40
CA GLY A 335 -5.21 20.74 -11.60
C GLY A 335 -3.99 21.63 -11.32
N PHE A 336 -3.64 21.87 -10.05
CA PHE A 336 -2.42 22.58 -9.66
C PHE A 336 -1.37 21.61 -9.12
N ARG A 337 -0.09 21.95 -9.33
CA ARG A 337 1.07 21.20 -8.83
C ARG A 337 1.81 22.04 -7.80
N ILE A 338 2.00 21.51 -6.59
CA ILE A 338 2.80 22.14 -5.55
C ILE A 338 4.17 21.47 -5.49
N PRO A 339 5.24 22.21 -5.16
CA PRO A 339 6.56 21.61 -4.99
C PRO A 339 6.50 20.45 -3.98
N VAL A 340 7.14 19.33 -4.31
CA VAL A 340 7.05 18.10 -3.49
C VAL A 340 7.58 18.34 -2.07
N TRP A 341 8.60 19.19 -1.91
CA TRP A 341 9.12 19.57 -0.60
C TRP A 341 8.08 20.30 0.27
N LEU A 342 7.25 21.16 -0.34
CA LEU A 342 6.24 21.92 0.38
C LEU A 342 5.11 20.98 0.83
N ARG A 343 4.68 20.09 -0.06
CA ARG A 343 3.73 19.02 0.28
C ARG A 343 4.23 18.22 1.47
N ARG A 344 5.48 17.75 1.39
CA ARG A 344 6.12 16.94 2.42
C ARG A 344 6.16 17.63 3.78
N LEU A 345 6.44 18.94 3.79
CA LEU A 345 6.43 19.72 5.02
C LEU A 345 5.01 19.78 5.62
N VAL A 346 4.00 20.08 4.79
CA VAL A 346 2.60 20.15 5.23
C VAL A 346 2.11 18.81 5.78
N THR A 347 2.47 17.69 5.15
CA THR A 347 2.03 16.36 5.56
C THR A 347 2.80 15.80 6.76
N MET A 348 4.04 16.23 7.00
CA MET A 348 4.83 15.84 8.17
C MET A 348 4.48 16.61 9.45
N VAL A 349 4.09 17.88 9.32
CA VAL A 349 3.79 18.75 10.47
C VAL A 349 2.80 18.12 11.47
N PRO A 350 1.68 17.50 11.03
CA PRO A 350 0.77 16.81 11.95
C PRO A 350 1.46 15.73 12.78
N ALA A 351 2.37 14.94 12.19
CA ALA A 351 3.08 13.90 12.93
C ALA A 351 4.00 14.49 14.01
N PHE A 352 4.76 15.54 13.71
CA PHE A 352 5.59 16.24 14.69
C PHE A 352 4.76 16.89 15.79
N PHE A 353 3.60 17.45 15.46
CA PHE A 353 2.72 18.08 16.42
C PHE A 353 2.09 17.06 17.38
N VAL A 354 1.55 15.97 16.85
CA VAL A 354 0.92 14.89 17.64
C VAL A 354 1.94 14.28 18.63
N ILE A 355 3.14 13.96 18.16
CA ILE A 355 4.19 13.39 19.02
C ILE A 355 4.76 14.45 19.98
N GLY A 356 4.92 15.70 19.55
CA GLY A 356 5.36 16.81 20.39
C GLY A 356 4.41 17.12 21.55
N LEU A 357 3.12 16.87 21.38
CA LEU A 357 2.10 16.96 22.43
C LEU A 357 2.10 15.77 23.41
N GLY A 358 2.96 14.76 23.19
CA GLY A 358 3.04 13.58 24.04
C GLY A 358 1.93 12.55 23.78
N VAL A 359 1.22 12.63 22.65
CA VAL A 359 0.27 11.58 22.25
C VAL A 359 1.03 10.30 21.95
N ASP A 360 0.49 9.18 22.45
CA ASP A 360 1.04 7.86 22.18
C ASP A 360 1.07 7.58 20.67
N SER A 361 2.25 7.18 20.19
CA SER A 361 2.50 6.84 18.79
C SER A 361 1.56 5.74 18.31
N THR A 362 1.24 4.80 19.19
CA THR A 362 0.34 3.67 18.90
C THR A 362 -1.09 4.15 18.67
N GLN A 363 -1.60 5.07 19.48
CA GLN A 363 -2.93 5.65 19.30
C GLN A 363 -3.02 6.48 18.02
N ALA A 364 -1.98 7.28 17.73
CA ALA A 364 -1.90 8.04 16.49
C ALA A 364 -1.97 7.13 15.25
N LEU A 365 -1.30 5.97 15.31
CA LEU A 365 -1.34 4.96 14.26
C LEU A 365 -2.74 4.37 14.06
N VAL A 366 -3.45 4.04 15.13
CA VAL A 366 -4.82 3.51 15.07
C VAL A 366 -5.80 4.55 14.51
N ILE A 367 -5.74 5.79 14.99
CA ILE A 367 -6.61 6.88 14.52
C ILE A 367 -6.40 7.12 13.02
N SER A 368 -5.16 7.08 12.54
CA SER A 368 -4.86 7.17 11.12
C SER A 368 -5.59 6.09 10.30
N GLN A 369 -5.58 4.84 10.78
CA GLN A 369 -6.28 3.75 10.09
C GLN A 369 -7.81 3.94 10.08
N VAL A 370 -8.38 4.50 11.15
CA VAL A 370 -9.82 4.83 11.21
C VAL A 370 -10.17 5.87 10.15
N VAL A 371 -9.37 6.93 10.02
CA VAL A 371 -9.54 7.95 8.98
C VAL A 371 -9.48 7.33 7.59
N LEU A 372 -8.54 6.40 7.37
CA LEU A 372 -8.40 5.70 6.09
C LEU A 372 -9.66 4.87 5.76
N SER A 373 -10.18 4.14 6.74
CA SER A 373 -11.42 3.35 6.62
C SER A 373 -12.64 4.22 6.29
N PHE A 374 -12.72 5.45 6.80
CA PHE A 374 -13.78 6.39 6.45
C PHE A 374 -13.74 6.84 4.98
N VAL A 375 -12.52 7.08 4.46
CA VAL A 375 -12.34 7.65 3.12
C VAL A 375 -12.43 6.57 2.04
N LEU A 376 -12.05 5.34 2.36
CA LEU A 376 -11.95 4.19 1.47
C LEU A 376 -13.18 3.90 0.57
N PRO A 377 -14.43 4.00 1.04
CA PRO A 377 -15.59 3.79 0.18
C PRO A 377 -15.65 4.72 -1.04
N VAL A 378 -15.17 5.96 -0.91
CA VAL A 378 -15.27 7.01 -1.93
C VAL A 378 -14.53 6.65 -3.23
N PRO A 379 -13.21 6.35 -3.23
CA PRO A 379 -12.50 5.94 -4.45
C PRO A 379 -12.98 4.60 -5.00
N MET A 380 -13.37 3.67 -4.12
CA MET A 380 -13.87 2.36 -4.56
C MET A 380 -15.19 2.47 -5.30
N LEU A 381 -16.13 3.27 -4.78
CA LEU A 381 -17.39 3.58 -5.46
C LEU A 381 -17.15 4.23 -6.81
N ALA A 382 -16.28 5.25 -6.86
CA ALA A 382 -15.92 5.91 -8.10
C ALA A 382 -15.31 4.93 -9.12
N LEU A 383 -14.42 4.05 -8.67
CA LEU A 383 -13.78 3.07 -9.53
C LEU A 383 -14.78 2.06 -10.10
N VAL A 384 -15.68 1.51 -9.26
CA VAL A 384 -16.73 0.58 -9.71
C VAL A 384 -17.70 1.27 -10.68
N TYR A 385 -18.04 2.53 -10.40
CA TYR A 385 -18.92 3.34 -11.25
C TYR A 385 -18.31 3.56 -12.64
N PHE A 386 -17.06 4.03 -12.72
CA PHE A 386 -16.39 4.32 -13.99
C PHE A 386 -16.06 3.06 -14.78
N THR A 387 -15.55 2.01 -14.11
CA THR A 387 -15.20 0.76 -14.80
C THR A 387 -16.41 -0.03 -15.30
N GLY A 388 -17.61 0.26 -14.78
CA GLY A 388 -18.88 -0.29 -15.24
C GLY A 388 -19.51 0.43 -16.44
N ARG A 389 -19.03 1.64 -16.78
CA ARG A 389 -19.58 2.50 -17.83
C ARG A 389 -18.95 2.24 -19.19
N ARG A 390 -19.77 1.80 -20.17
CA ARG A 390 -19.33 1.51 -21.55
C ARG A 390 -18.97 2.76 -22.34
N ASP A 391 -19.58 3.88 -22.00
CA ASP A 391 -19.30 5.18 -22.59
C ASP A 391 -17.90 5.71 -22.23
N ILE A 392 -17.37 5.33 -21.06
CA ILE A 392 -16.03 5.74 -20.60
C ILE A 392 -14.98 4.68 -20.95
N MET A 393 -15.26 3.41 -20.69
CA MET A 393 -14.31 2.32 -20.90
C MET A 393 -14.33 1.73 -22.32
N GLY A 394 -15.34 2.07 -23.14
CA GLY A 394 -15.54 1.48 -24.46
C GLY A 394 -15.58 -0.05 -24.40
N THR A 395 -14.74 -0.69 -25.23
CA THR A 395 -14.59 -2.15 -25.29
C THR A 395 -13.95 -2.77 -24.05
N PHE A 396 -13.42 -1.97 -23.11
CA PHE A 396 -12.75 -2.44 -21.89
C PHE A 396 -13.66 -2.46 -20.65
N ALA A 397 -14.95 -2.13 -20.81
CA ALA A 397 -15.93 -2.16 -19.73
C ALA A 397 -15.98 -3.52 -19.03
N ASN A 398 -16.28 -3.51 -17.73
CA ASN A 398 -16.29 -4.74 -16.94
C ASN A 398 -17.38 -5.72 -17.38
N GLY A 399 -17.02 -7.01 -17.41
CA GLY A 399 -17.98 -8.09 -17.55
C GLY A 399 -18.91 -8.18 -16.33
N ARG A 400 -20.06 -8.86 -16.49
CA ARG A 400 -21.06 -9.00 -15.42
C ARG A 400 -20.47 -9.64 -14.16
N ALA A 401 -19.64 -10.67 -14.30
CA ALA A 401 -18.99 -11.34 -13.17
C ALA A 401 -18.06 -10.41 -12.37
N THR A 402 -17.15 -9.68 -13.05
CA THR A 402 -16.24 -8.73 -12.39
C THR A 402 -16.99 -7.58 -11.73
N ARG A 403 -18.08 -7.11 -12.34
CA ARG A 403 -18.92 -6.05 -11.76
C ARG A 403 -19.60 -6.52 -10.48
N TRP A 404 -20.20 -7.70 -10.48
CA TRP A 404 -20.83 -8.27 -9.28
C TRP A 404 -19.82 -8.57 -8.18
N ALA A 405 -18.65 -9.10 -8.53
CA ALA A 405 -17.56 -9.30 -7.58
C ALA A 405 -17.13 -7.97 -6.93
N ALA A 406 -16.91 -6.93 -7.73
CA ALA A 406 -16.47 -5.63 -7.22
C ALA A 406 -17.54 -4.96 -6.33
N ILE A 407 -18.82 -5.05 -6.72
CA ILE A 407 -19.94 -4.55 -5.90
C ILE A 407 -20.05 -5.34 -4.59
N GLY A 408 -19.95 -6.67 -4.66
CA GLY A 408 -19.99 -7.54 -3.47
C GLY A 408 -18.85 -7.23 -2.50
N SER A 409 -17.61 -7.16 -2.99
CA SER A 409 -16.45 -6.79 -2.18
C SER A 409 -16.59 -5.39 -1.58
N MET A 410 -17.07 -4.43 -2.35
CA MET A 410 -17.33 -3.07 -1.86
C MET A 410 -18.39 -3.06 -0.77
N ALA A 411 -19.49 -3.80 -0.93
CA ALA A 411 -20.54 -3.89 0.07
C ALA A 411 -20.03 -4.50 1.38
N VAL A 412 -19.23 -5.57 1.30
CA VAL A 412 -18.58 -6.18 2.47
C VAL A 412 -17.70 -5.16 3.18
N ILE A 413 -16.86 -4.42 2.45
CA ILE A 413 -15.95 -3.46 3.06
C ILE A 413 -16.68 -2.27 3.67
N CYS A 414 -17.69 -1.72 2.98
CA CYS A 414 -18.53 -0.66 3.53
C CYS A 414 -19.24 -1.13 4.81
N MET A 415 -19.78 -2.35 4.83
CA MET A 415 -20.44 -2.91 6.00
C MET A 415 -19.44 -3.07 7.16
N LEU A 416 -18.26 -3.62 6.89
CA LEU A 416 -17.19 -3.77 7.88
C LEU A 416 -16.76 -2.42 8.45
N ASN A 417 -16.57 -1.41 7.60
CA ASN A 417 -16.24 -0.05 8.03
C ASN A 417 -17.34 0.55 8.91
N VAL A 418 -18.62 0.44 8.54
CA VAL A 418 -19.72 0.92 9.37
C VAL A 418 -19.73 0.26 10.75
N ILE A 419 -19.45 -1.04 10.83
CA ILE A 419 -19.37 -1.78 12.10
C ILE A 419 -18.20 -1.27 12.96
N LEU A 420 -17.01 -1.08 12.36
CA LEU A 420 -15.84 -0.52 13.05
C LEU A 420 -16.16 0.85 13.63
N LEU A 421 -16.78 1.72 12.84
CA LEU A 421 -17.14 3.07 13.25
C LEU A 421 -18.16 3.09 14.38
N ALA A 422 -19.20 2.26 14.28
CA ALA A 422 -20.19 2.14 15.32
C ALA A 422 -19.54 1.74 16.65
N ARG A 423 -18.56 0.81 16.63
CA ARG A 423 -17.84 0.42 17.84
C ARG A 423 -16.90 1.48 18.37
N GLN A 424 -16.16 2.15 17.48
CA GLN A 424 -15.21 3.19 17.88
C GLN A 424 -15.91 4.43 18.46
N LEU A 425 -17.14 4.72 18.02
CA LEU A 425 -17.97 5.81 18.55
C LEU A 425 -18.73 5.43 19.84
N LEU A 426 -18.86 4.14 20.13
CA LEU A 426 -19.53 3.61 21.33
C LEU A 426 -18.55 3.34 22.49
N GLN A 427 -17.24 3.41 22.24
CA GLN A 427 -16.16 3.40 23.24
C GLN A 427 -15.76 4.83 23.58
#